data_AF-X1UK72-F1
#
_entry.id   AF-X1UK72-F1
#
_cell.length_a   1.000
_cell.length_b   1.000
_cell.length_c   1.000
_cell.angle_alpha   90.00
_cell.angle_beta   90.00
_cell.angle_gamma   90.00
#
_symmetry.space_group_name_H-M   'P 1'
#
loop_
_entity.id
_entity.type
_entity.pdbx_description
1 polymer ?
#
loop_
_entity_poly.entity_id
_entity_poly.type
_entity_poly.pdbx_seq_one_letter_code
_entity_poly.pdbx_strand_id
1 'polypeptide(L)'
;LIWLESPQIASTARPGQFVMVGCGEETMLRRPLSIHRLDKAKLALLFTVVGKGTHWLAQCQAGDTVDLLGPLGNGYSIHPDSHNLLLVAGGIGVAPLCFLAQEALNQGCSVTLLLGAPTTTQL
;
A
#
# COMPACT_ATOMS: atom_id res chain seq x y z
N LEU A 1 5.26 8.43 -1.11
CA LEU A 1 4.95 7.63 0.10
C LEU A 1 4.39 8.58 1.14
N ILE A 2 3.25 8.25 1.74
CA ILE A 2 2.71 8.98 2.90
C ILE A 2 2.42 8.00 4.03
N TRP A 3 2.45 8.50 5.28
CA TRP A 3 2.07 7.75 6.47
C TRP A 3 0.83 8.39 7.10
N LEU A 4 -0.16 7.57 7.42
CA LEU A 4 -1.40 8.00 8.04
C LEU A 4 -1.60 7.23 9.34
N GLU A 5 -2.02 7.93 10.39
CA GLU A 5 -2.40 7.29 11.64
C GLU A 5 -3.85 6.84 11.55
N SER A 6 -4.08 5.53 11.67
CA SER A 6 -5.41 4.93 11.69
C SER A 6 -5.34 3.60 12.42
N PRO A 7 -5.40 3.61 13.77
CA PRO A 7 -5.30 2.40 14.58
C PRO A 7 -6.32 1.31 14.18
N GLN A 8 -7.52 1.72 13.79
CA GLN A 8 -8.62 0.82 13.41
C GLN A 8 -8.31 0.07 12.12
N ILE A 9 -7.75 0.77 11.11
CA ILE A 9 -7.37 0.14 9.84
C ILE A 9 -6.09 -0.66 10.02
N ALA A 10 -5.08 -0.08 10.66
CA ALA A 10 -3.78 -0.72 10.83
C ALA A 10 -3.86 -2.04 11.61
N SER A 11 -4.73 -2.14 12.62
CA SER A 11 -4.88 -3.36 13.44
C SER A 11 -5.56 -4.53 12.72
N THR A 12 -6.26 -4.29 11.61
CA THR A 12 -7.05 -5.33 10.90
C THR A 12 -6.60 -5.56 9.46
N ALA A 13 -5.75 -4.69 8.92
CA ALA A 13 -5.26 -4.76 7.55
C ALA A 13 -4.37 -5.99 7.31
N ARG A 14 -4.59 -6.64 6.16
CA ARG A 14 -3.81 -7.78 5.68
C ARG A 14 -3.13 -7.46 4.35
N PRO A 15 -2.00 -8.12 4.01
CA PRO A 15 -1.35 -7.94 2.72
C PRO A 15 -2.30 -8.11 1.54
N GLY A 16 -2.21 -7.22 0.55
CA GLY A 16 -3.08 -7.21 -0.64
C GLY A 16 -4.36 -6.39 -0.49
N GLN A 17 -4.70 -5.94 0.72
CA GLN A 17 -5.82 -5.03 0.93
C GLN A 17 -5.46 -3.57 0.57
N PHE A 18 -6.50 -2.76 0.40
CA PHE A 18 -6.38 -1.35 0.03
C PHE A 18 -7.35 -0.49 0.85
N VAL A 19 -7.19 0.83 0.77
CA VAL A 19 -8.11 1.83 1.33
C VAL A 19 -8.63 2.76 0.23
N MET A 20 -9.85 3.25 0.39
CA MET A 20 -10.43 4.30 -0.45
C MET A 20 -10.16 5.66 0.20
N VAL A 21 -9.29 6.45 -0.42
CA VAL A 21 -8.82 7.74 0.08
C VAL A 21 -9.68 8.88 -0.49
N GLY A 22 -10.28 9.71 0.37
CA GLY A 22 -10.88 10.98 -0.02
C GLY A 22 -9.81 12.02 -0.33
N CYS A 23 -9.91 12.73 -1.46
CA CYS A 23 -8.85 13.65 -1.92
C CYS A 23 -9.35 15.08 -2.11
N GLY A 24 -9.88 15.68 -1.04
CA GLY A 24 -10.44 17.04 -1.06
C GLY A 24 -11.75 17.18 -1.83
N GLU A 25 -12.40 18.33 -1.70
CA GLU A 25 -13.75 18.60 -2.22
C GLU A 25 -13.82 18.60 -3.75
N GLU A 26 -12.73 18.94 -4.45
CA GLU A 26 -12.69 18.94 -5.91
C GLU A 26 -12.68 17.52 -6.53
N THR A 27 -12.57 16.47 -5.72
CA THR A 27 -12.61 15.09 -6.20
C THR A 27 -13.77 14.30 -5.59
N MET A 28 -14.81 14.11 -6.40
CA MET A 28 -16.02 13.38 -5.99
C MET A 28 -15.76 11.90 -5.68
N LEU A 29 -14.89 11.26 -6.46
CA LEU A 29 -14.55 9.85 -6.27
C LEU A 29 -13.32 9.71 -5.38
N ARG A 30 -13.33 8.71 -4.50
CA ARG A 30 -12.17 8.30 -3.71
C ARG A 30 -11.11 7.60 -4.58
N ARG A 31 -9.86 7.53 -4.12
CA ARG A 31 -8.77 6.82 -4.78
C ARG A 31 -8.50 5.49 -4.07
N PRO A 32 -8.65 4.32 -4.73
CA PRO A 32 -8.21 3.06 -4.17
C PRO A 32 -6.69 3.01 -4.14
N LEU A 33 -6.08 2.97 -2.95
CA LEU A 33 -4.63 2.87 -2.77
C LEU A 33 -4.29 1.66 -1.90
N SER A 34 -3.39 0.81 -2.41
CA SER A 34 -2.91 -0.36 -1.67
C SER A 34 -2.25 0.03 -0.36
N ILE A 35 -2.49 -0.76 0.68
CA ILE A 35 -1.76 -0.64 1.94
C ILE A 35 -0.35 -1.16 1.68
N HIS A 36 0.62 -0.25 1.69
CA HIS A 36 2.00 -0.57 1.31
C HIS A 36 2.77 -1.22 2.45
N ARG A 37 2.61 -0.69 3.67
CA ARG A 37 3.26 -1.16 4.90
C ARG A 37 2.42 -0.75 6.11
N LEU A 38 2.67 -1.41 7.24
CA LEU A 38 2.18 -1.03 8.55
C LEU A 38 3.35 -0.72 9.49
N ASP A 39 3.14 0.20 10.41
CA ASP A 39 4.00 0.43 11.58
C ASP A 39 3.12 0.86 12.76
N LYS A 40 2.96 -0.04 13.74
CA LYS A 40 2.09 0.15 14.91
C LYS A 40 0.67 0.57 14.48
N ALA A 41 0.25 1.79 14.82
CA ALA A 41 -1.05 2.35 14.51
C ALA A 41 -1.11 3.10 13.16
N LYS A 42 -0.04 3.03 12.37
CA LYS A 42 0.08 3.76 11.10
C LYS A 42 0.10 2.80 9.92
N LEU A 43 -0.47 3.27 8.82
CA LEU A 43 -0.36 2.64 7.52
C LEU A 43 0.37 3.57 6.55
N ALA A 44 1.18 2.97 5.69
CA ALA A 44 1.85 3.66 4.61
C ALA A 44 1.12 3.44 3.30
N LEU A 45 0.96 4.50 2.50
CA LEU A 45 0.43 4.44 1.14
C LEU A 45 1.51 4.87 0.15
N LEU A 46 1.83 3.99 -0.79
CA LEU A 46 2.74 4.27 -1.89
C LEU A 46 1.91 4.44 -3.17
N PHE A 47 2.04 5.58 -3.83
CA PHE A 47 1.28 5.94 -5.03
C PHE A 47 2.08 6.85 -5.94
N THR A 48 1.73 6.85 -7.22
CA THR A 48 2.25 7.80 -8.22
C THR A 48 1.29 8.98 -8.33
N VAL A 49 1.84 10.19 -8.48
CA VAL A 49 1.04 11.40 -8.72
C VAL A 49 0.57 11.42 -10.18
N VAL A 50 -0.65 10.96 -10.38
CA VAL A 50 -1.36 10.96 -11.66
C VAL A 50 -2.77 11.52 -11.47
N GLY A 51 -2.97 12.76 -11.92
CA GLY A 51 -4.25 13.47 -11.85
C GLY A 51 -4.53 14.18 -10.52
N LYS A 52 -5.69 14.82 -10.45
CA LYS A 52 -6.05 15.79 -9.38
C LYS A 52 -6.00 15.20 -7.96
N GLY A 53 -6.56 14.01 -7.76
CA GLY A 53 -6.69 13.43 -6.42
C GLY A 53 -5.35 13.03 -5.79
N THR A 54 -4.46 12.41 -6.57
CA THR A 54 -3.12 12.04 -6.08
C THR A 54 -2.21 13.26 -5.98
N HIS A 55 -2.43 14.31 -6.80
CA HIS A 55 -1.75 15.59 -6.64
C HIS A 55 -2.14 16.27 -5.32
N TRP A 56 -3.44 16.35 -5.03
CA TRP A 56 -3.95 16.85 -3.74
C TRP A 56 -3.32 16.08 -2.58
N LEU A 57 -3.32 14.74 -2.66
CA LEU A 57 -2.77 13.89 -1.61
C LEU A 57 -1.25 14.07 -1.44
N ALA A 58 -0.52 14.37 -2.51
CA ALA A 58 0.92 14.66 -2.46
C ALA A 58 1.25 16.03 -1.85
N GLN A 59 0.27 16.92 -1.73
CA GLN A 59 0.42 18.23 -1.10
C GLN A 59 0.07 18.23 0.40
N CYS A 60 -0.57 17.17 0.90
CA CYS A 60 -0.87 17.03 2.32
C CYS A 60 0.41 17.06 3.18
N GLN A 61 0.32 17.72 4.32
CA GLN A 61 1.39 17.89 5.29
C GLN A 61 1.09 17.13 6.58
N ALA A 62 2.11 16.98 7.43
CA ALA A 62 1.92 16.40 8.75
C ALA A 62 0.93 17.26 9.56
N GLY A 63 -0.08 16.61 10.13
CA GLY A 63 -1.18 17.27 10.84
C GLY A 63 -2.46 17.39 10.03
N ASP A 64 -2.39 17.26 8.70
CA ASP A 64 -3.59 17.23 7.86
C ASP A 64 -4.37 15.92 8.08
N THR A 65 -5.69 16.03 7.98
CA THR A 65 -6.60 14.89 8.08
C THR A 65 -7.01 14.42 6.69
N VAL A 66 -6.96 13.11 6.48
CA VAL A 66 -7.37 12.45 5.23
C VAL A 66 -8.44 11.42 5.55
N ASP A 67 -9.55 11.48 4.84
CA ASP A 67 -10.67 10.56 4.99
C ASP A 67 -10.35 9.20 4.35
N LEU A 68 -10.36 8.13 5.16
CA LEU A 68 -10.07 6.77 4.74
C LEU A 68 -11.27 5.86 4.96
N LEU A 69 -11.56 5.03 3.95
CA LEU A 69 -12.49 3.91 4.06
C LEU A 69 -11.74 2.61 3.80
N GLY A 70 -11.69 1.72 4.80
CA GLY A 70 -11.08 0.39 4.68
C GLY A 70 -10.75 -0.24 6.04
N PRO A 71 -9.90 -1.29 6.06
CA PRO A 71 -9.29 -1.93 4.89
C PRO A 71 -10.35 -2.65 4.04
N LEU A 72 -10.16 -2.66 2.72
CA LEU A 72 -11.05 -3.31 1.74
C LEU A 72 -10.30 -4.34 0.91
N GLY A 73 -11.09 -5.22 0.26
CA GLY A 73 -10.58 -6.28 -0.61
C GLY A 73 -10.21 -7.56 0.14
N ASN A 74 -10.01 -8.62 -0.63
CA ASN A 74 -9.48 -9.87 -0.11
C ASN A 74 -7.95 -9.81 -0.20
N GLY A 75 -7.26 -10.13 0.89
CA GLY A 75 -5.81 -10.16 0.92
C GLY A 75 -5.23 -11.33 0.12
N TYR A 76 -3.91 -11.39 0.06
CA TYR A 76 -3.20 -12.55 -0.49
C TYR A 76 -3.31 -13.77 0.43
N SER A 77 -3.37 -14.95 -0.17
CA SER A 77 -3.25 -16.22 0.53
C SER A 77 -1.89 -16.84 0.21
N ILE A 78 -1.11 -17.14 1.25
CA ILE A 78 0.13 -17.92 1.13
C ILE A 78 -0.19 -19.35 1.56
N HIS A 79 0.23 -20.33 0.77
CA HIS A 79 0.08 -21.73 1.16
C HIS A 79 0.95 -22.02 2.40
N PRO A 80 0.45 -22.71 3.44
CA PRO A 80 1.18 -22.89 4.71
C PRO A 80 2.59 -23.50 4.56
N ASP A 81 2.77 -24.39 3.58
CA ASP A 81 4.05 -25.05 3.31
C ASP A 81 4.98 -24.26 2.37
N SER A 82 4.65 -23.00 2.08
CA SER A 82 5.51 -22.13 1.26
C SER A 82 6.70 -21.64 2.08
N HIS A 83 7.91 -21.89 1.60
CA HIS A 83 9.14 -21.38 2.22
C HIS A 83 9.88 -20.35 1.38
N ASN A 84 9.68 -20.36 0.05
CA ASN A 84 10.34 -19.45 -0.88
C ASN A 84 9.28 -18.78 -1.75
N LEU A 85 9.12 -17.46 -1.61
CA LEU A 85 8.15 -16.70 -2.39
C LEU A 85 8.87 -15.95 -3.51
N LEU A 86 8.37 -16.12 -4.73
CA LEU A 86 8.74 -15.29 -5.86
C LEU A 86 7.65 -14.22 -6.06
N LEU A 87 8.00 -12.96 -5.86
CA LEU A 87 7.13 -11.82 -6.08
C LEU A 87 7.52 -11.13 -7.38
N VAL A 88 6.55 -10.81 -8.23
CA VAL A 88 6.78 -10.12 -9.50
C VAL A 88 5.94 -8.85 -9.53
N ALA A 89 6.59 -7.70 -9.70
CA ALA A 89 5.96 -6.39 -9.73
C ALA A 89 6.37 -5.58 -10.96
N GLY A 90 5.45 -4.72 -11.41
CA GLY A 90 5.68 -3.71 -12.44
C GLY A 90 5.39 -2.30 -11.91
N GLY A 91 6.40 -1.43 -11.86
CA GLY A 91 6.29 -0.05 -11.39
C GLY A 91 5.58 0.06 -10.04
N ILE A 92 4.53 0.88 -9.98
CA ILE A 92 3.75 1.10 -8.74
C ILE A 92 3.01 -0.15 -8.25
N GLY A 93 2.91 -1.21 -9.06
CA GLY A 93 2.38 -2.51 -8.65
C GLY A 93 3.19 -3.18 -7.54
N VAL A 94 4.39 -2.69 -7.23
CA VAL A 94 5.17 -3.12 -6.06
C VAL A 94 4.53 -2.73 -4.72
N ALA A 95 3.68 -1.68 -4.72
CA ALA A 95 3.10 -1.12 -3.50
C ALA A 95 2.47 -2.16 -2.56
N PRO A 96 1.52 -3.02 -2.98
CA PRO A 96 0.96 -4.06 -2.11
C PRO A 96 1.92 -5.21 -1.78
N LEU A 97 2.93 -5.47 -2.63
CA LEU A 97 3.83 -6.60 -2.47
C LEU A 97 4.84 -6.38 -1.35
N CYS A 98 5.18 -5.12 -1.02
CA CYS A 98 6.06 -4.85 0.12
C CYS A 98 5.43 -5.27 1.45
N PHE A 99 4.12 -5.11 1.62
CA PHE A 99 3.42 -5.60 2.80
C PHE A 99 3.47 -7.14 2.85
N LEU A 100 3.18 -7.80 1.73
CA LEU A 100 3.26 -9.26 1.62
C LEU A 100 4.66 -9.79 1.93
N ALA A 101 5.69 -9.16 1.36
CA ALA A 101 7.08 -9.55 1.58
C ALA A 101 7.47 -9.43 3.04
N GLN A 102 7.12 -8.32 3.70
CA GLN A 102 7.44 -8.13 5.12
C GLN A 102 6.77 -9.17 6.00
N GLU A 103 5.49 -9.48 5.73
CA GLU A 103 4.75 -10.50 6.48
C GLU A 103 5.33 -11.90 6.27
N ALA A 104 5.65 -12.26 5.02
CA ALA A 104 6.26 -13.55 4.70
C ALA A 104 7.64 -13.71 5.37
N LEU A 105 8.47 -12.66 5.37
CA LEU A 105 9.77 -12.66 6.07
C LEU A 105 9.59 -12.85 7.59
N ASN A 106 8.60 -12.18 8.20
CA ASN A 106 8.29 -12.34 9.62
C ASN A 106 7.83 -13.78 9.96
N GLN A 107 7.20 -14.46 9.01
CA GLN A 107 6.80 -15.87 9.11
C GLN A 107 7.94 -16.85 8.78
N GLY A 108 9.16 -16.36 8.53
CA GLY A 108 10.34 -17.18 8.27
C GLY A 108 10.47 -17.67 6.82
N CYS A 109 9.68 -17.15 5.89
CA CYS A 109 9.86 -17.42 4.47
C CYS A 109 11.03 -16.61 3.90
N SER A 110 11.65 -17.11 2.83
CA SER A 110 12.55 -16.33 1.98
C SER A 110 11.75 -15.68 0.84
N VAL A 111 12.12 -14.46 0.46
CA VAL A 111 11.43 -13.69 -0.59
C VAL A 111 12.41 -13.23 -1.65
N THR A 112 12.12 -13.52 -2.91
CA THR A 112 12.78 -12.95 -4.08
C THR A 112 11.80 -12.03 -4.79
N LEU A 113 12.17 -10.76 -4.98
CA LEU A 113 11.38 -9.78 -5.72
C LEU A 113 12.00 -9.51 -7.10
N LEU A 114 11.21 -9.71 -8.14
CA LEU A 114 11.51 -9.24 -9.48
C LEU A 114 10.69 -7.97 -9.75
N LEU A 115 11.36 -6.83 -9.88
CA LEU A 115 10.74 -5.54 -10.15
C LEU A 115 11.15 -5.04 -11.54
N GLY A 116 10.15 -4.84 -12.39
CA GLY A 116 10.32 -4.14 -13.67
C GLY A 116 9.73 -2.74 -13.62
N ALA A 117 10.34 -1.78 -14.30
CA ALA A 117 9.76 -0.45 -14.52
C ALA A 117 10.08 0.02 -15.95
N PRO A 118 9.30 0.97 -16.52
CA PRO A 118 9.57 1.49 -17.86
C PRO A 118 10.92 2.21 -17.98
N THR A 119 11.42 2.78 -16.88
CA THR A 119 12.69 3.50 -16.82
C THR A 119 13.39 3.24 -15.50
N THR A 120 14.72 3.40 -15.45
CA THR A 120 15.52 3.22 -14.24
C THR A 120 15.12 4.18 -13.11
N THR A 121 14.70 5.40 -13.43
CA THR A 121 14.24 6.40 -12.45
C THR A 121 12.94 5.99 -11.74
N GLN A 122 12.23 5.00 -12.28
CA GLN A 122 10.97 4.47 -11.73
C GLN A 122 11.14 3.13 -11.00
N LEU A 123 12.37 2.62 -10.87
CA LEU A 123 12.73 1.53 -9.95
C LEU A 123 12.98 2.10 -8.56
#